data_AF-A0A7W9MU43-F1
#
_entry.id   AF-A0A7W9MU43-F1
#
_cell.length_a   1.000
_cell.length_b   1.000
_cell.length_c   1.000
_cell.angle_alpha   90.00
_cell.angle_beta   90.00
_cell.angle_gamma   90.00
#
_symmetry.space_group_name_H-M   'P 1'
#
loop_
_entity.id
_entity.type
_entity.pdbx_description
1 polymer ?
#
loop_
_entity_poly.entity_id
_entity_poly.type
_entity_poly.pdbx_seq_one_letter_code
_entity_poly.pdbx_strand_id
1 'polypeptide(L)'
;MQTALGTRTVIGQAQGIVMRRYGINAEIAQLVLIRGSQNSNTKLRTVATDLVEAQEQGRLVAALTRYGLGSGSDSDEPAGSSS
;
A
#
# COMPACT_ATOMS: atom_id res chain seq x y z
N MET A 1 -16.03 24.37 -4.73
CA MET A 1 -14.65 24.09 -5.20
C MET A 1 -13.77 23.61 -4.03
N GLN A 2 -14.02 22.44 -3.42
CA GLN A 2 -13.25 21.98 -2.23
C GLN A 2 -12.84 20.49 -2.26
N THR A 3 -13.35 19.71 -3.20
CA THR A 3 -13.13 18.24 -3.23
C THR A 3 -11.75 17.80 -3.75
N ALA A 4 -11.01 18.70 -4.41
CA ALA A 4 -9.68 18.40 -4.94
C ALA A 4 -8.56 18.52 -3.88
N LEU A 5 -8.77 19.32 -2.82
CA LEU A 5 -7.74 19.58 -1.80
C LEU A 5 -7.64 18.43 -0.78
N GLY A 6 -8.76 17.97 -0.21
CA GLY A 6 -8.73 16.89 0.80
C GLY A 6 -8.28 15.52 0.24
N THR A 7 -8.53 15.25 -1.05
CA THR A 7 -8.14 13.98 -1.69
C THR A 7 -6.64 13.93 -2.01
N ARG A 8 -6.03 15.09 -2.32
CA ARG A 8 -4.58 15.19 -2.56
C ARG A 8 -3.78 15.05 -1.25
N THR A 9 -4.38 15.37 -0.10
CA THR A 9 -3.77 15.17 1.22
C THR A 9 -3.66 13.69 1.60
N VAL A 10 -4.74 12.91 1.50
CA VAL A 10 -4.73 11.51 1.99
C VAL A 10 -3.86 10.59 1.15
N ILE A 11 -3.84 10.77 -0.17
CA ILE A 11 -2.95 9.99 -1.06
C ILE A 11 -1.49 10.32 -0.76
N GLY A 12 -1.15 11.59 -0.57
CA GLY A 12 0.20 12.00 -0.19
C GLY A 12 0.64 11.44 1.17
N GLN A 13 -0.27 11.39 2.15
CA GLN A 13 -0.01 10.76 3.45
C GLN A 13 0.25 9.26 3.31
N ALA A 14 -0.60 8.55 2.56
CA ALA A 14 -0.41 7.12 2.28
C ALA A 14 0.91 6.86 1.55
N GLN A 15 1.28 7.70 0.58
CA GLN A 15 2.59 7.62 -0.08
C GLN A 15 3.72 7.75 0.95
N GLY A 16 3.68 8.74 1.84
CA GLY A 16 4.70 8.91 2.90
C GLY A 16 4.79 7.73 3.87
N ILE A 17 3.68 7.05 4.16
CA ILE A 17 3.66 5.81 4.96
C ILE A 17 4.36 4.68 4.20
N VAL A 18 3.99 4.47 2.94
CA VAL A 18 4.57 3.42 2.07
C VAL A 18 6.07 3.69 1.83
N MET A 19 6.47 4.93 1.57
CA MET A 19 7.86 5.35 1.42
C MET A 19 8.70 4.94 2.64
N ARG A 20 8.24 5.28 3.85
CA ARG A 20 8.94 4.92 5.10
C ARG A 20 8.94 3.41 5.34
N ARG A 21 7.87 2.71 4.98
CA ARG A 21 7.75 1.26 5.22
C ARG A 21 8.70 0.45 4.35
N TYR A 22 8.91 0.85 3.09
CA TYR A 22 9.72 0.10 2.13
C TYR A 22 11.05 0.77 1.76
N GLY A 23 11.33 1.97 2.27
CA GLY A 23 12.54 2.72 1.91
C GLY A 23 12.57 3.20 0.46
N ILE A 24 11.40 3.53 -0.11
CA ILE A 24 11.24 3.90 -1.52
C ILE A 24 10.87 5.38 -1.70
N ASN A 25 11.02 5.90 -2.91
CA ASN A 25 10.67 7.27 -3.25
C ASN A 25 9.15 7.44 -3.51
N ALA A 26 8.71 8.69 -3.69
CA ALA A 26 7.30 9.04 -3.85
C ALA A 26 6.66 8.48 -5.13
N GLU A 27 7.41 8.43 -6.24
CA GLU A 27 6.94 7.87 -7.52
C GLU A 27 6.67 6.37 -7.39
N ILE A 28 7.62 5.60 -6.85
CA ILE A 28 7.43 4.16 -6.62
C ILE A 28 6.31 3.93 -5.60
N ALA A 29 6.22 4.73 -4.54
CA ALA A 29 5.12 4.62 -3.58
C ALA A 29 3.75 4.86 -4.22
N GLN A 30 3.65 5.78 -5.19
CA GLN A 30 2.41 5.98 -5.94
C GLN A 30 2.01 4.73 -6.74
N LEU A 31 2.98 4.11 -7.42
CA LEU A 31 2.76 2.88 -8.18
C LEU A 31 2.33 1.73 -7.26
N VAL A 32 2.90 1.63 -6.06
CA VAL A 32 2.50 0.63 -5.05
C VAL A 32 1.03 0.81 -4.66
N LEU A 33 0.59 2.04 -4.36
CA LEU A 33 -0.82 2.30 -4.04
C LEU A 33 -1.75 2.00 -5.22
N ILE A 34 -1.33 2.33 -6.45
CA ILE A 34 -2.06 2.01 -7.68
C ILE A 34 -2.19 0.49 -7.87
N ARG A 35 -1.12 -0.28 -7.63
CA ARG A 35 -1.17 -1.75 -7.67
C ARG A 35 -2.14 -2.31 -6.63
N GLY A 36 -2.11 -1.80 -5.40
CA GLY A 36 -3.05 -2.24 -4.35
C GLY A 36 -4.50 -1.98 -4.73
N SER A 37 -4.76 -0.82 -5.32
CA SER A 37 -6.07 -0.43 -5.86
C SER A 37 -6.54 -1.38 -6.96
N GLN A 38 -5.67 -1.74 -7.90
CA GLN A 38 -5.99 -2.67 -8.99
C GLN A 38 -6.23 -4.09 -8.46
N ASN A 39 -5.34 -4.57 -7.58
CA ASN A 39 -5.40 -5.92 -7.03
C ASN A 39 -6.68 -6.16 -6.22
N SER A 40 -7.16 -5.16 -5.50
CA SER A 40 -8.40 -5.25 -4.70
C SER A 40 -9.63 -4.68 -5.40
N ASN A 41 -9.54 -4.30 -6.69
CA ASN A 41 -10.59 -3.61 -7.44
C ASN A 41 -11.25 -2.47 -6.64
N THR A 42 -10.45 -1.72 -5.88
CA THR A 42 -10.90 -0.68 -4.96
C THR A 42 -10.38 0.68 -5.41
N LYS A 43 -11.13 1.75 -5.20
CA LYS A 43 -10.67 3.10 -5.56
C LYS A 43 -9.38 3.45 -4.82
N LEU A 44 -8.40 4.01 -5.53
CA LEU A 44 -7.10 4.44 -4.97
C LEU A 44 -7.24 5.30 -3.70
N ARG A 45 -8.21 6.22 -3.68
CA ARG A 45 -8.49 7.07 -2.51
C ARG A 45 -8.88 6.24 -1.29
N THR A 46 -9.69 5.21 -1.46
CA THR A 46 -10.10 4.32 -0.37
C THR A 46 -8.92 3.51 0.15
N VAL A 47 -8.08 2.97 -0.74
CA VAL A 47 -6.83 2.29 -0.34
C VAL A 47 -5.94 3.23 0.48
N ALA A 48 -5.75 4.47 0.02
CA ALA A 48 -4.97 5.46 0.74
C ALA A 48 -5.56 5.78 2.13
N THR A 49 -6.89 5.97 2.22
CA THR A 49 -7.59 6.20 3.49
C THR A 49 -7.39 5.03 4.46
N ASP A 50 -7.66 3.79 4.03
CA ASP A 50 -7.51 2.60 4.89
C ASP A 50 -6.06 2.44 5.39
N LEU A 51 -5.05 2.75 4.55
CA LEU A 51 -3.64 2.69 4.96
C LEU A 51 -3.27 3.76 5.99
N VAL A 52 -3.80 4.99 5.84
CA VAL A 52 -3.59 6.07 6.81
C VAL A 52 -4.24 5.72 8.14
N GLU A 53 -5.51 5.32 8.13
CA GLU A 53 -6.24 4.92 9.34
C GLU A 53 -5.59 3.72 10.03
N ALA A 54 -5.14 2.72 9.26
CA ALA A 54 -4.42 1.57 9.79
C ALA A 54 -3.08 1.95 10.41
N GLN A 55 -2.35 2.91 9.83
CA GLN A 55 -1.12 3.43 10.43
C GLN A 55 -1.38 4.11 11.78
N GLU A 56 -2.41 4.95 11.87
CA GLU A 56 -2.79 5.62 13.12
C GLU A 56 -3.22 4.63 14.20
N GLN A 57 -3.82 3.51 13.80
CA GLN A 57 -4.25 2.43 14.69
C GLN A 57 -3.15 1.39 14.97
N GLY A 58 -1.95 1.55 14.40
CA GLY A 58 -0.84 0.59 14.55
C GLY A 58 -1.06 -0.76 13.84
N ARG A 59 -1.99 -0.85 12.89
CA ARG A 59 -2.34 -2.06 12.13
C ARG A 59 -1.92 -2.00 10.65
N LEU A 60 -0.94 -1.17 10.31
CA LEU A 60 -0.50 -0.94 8.93
C LEU A 60 -0.20 -2.25 8.17
N VAL A 61 0.48 -3.21 8.81
CA VAL A 61 0.84 -4.48 8.16
C VAL A 61 -0.39 -5.24 7.68
N ALA A 62 -1.44 -5.33 8.49
CA ALA A 62 -2.68 -6.02 8.12
C ALA A 62 -3.37 -5.34 6.92
N ALA A 63 -3.38 -4.01 6.89
CA ALA A 63 -3.94 -3.26 5.76
C ALA A 63 -3.12 -3.45 4.48
N LEU A 64 -1.78 -3.42 4.56
CA LEU A 64 -0.91 -3.72 3.41
C LEU A 64 -1.16 -5.13 2.88
N THR A 65 -1.27 -6.14 3.74
CA THR A 65 -1.59 -7.52 3.35
C THR A 65 -2.95 -7.60 2.65
N ARG A 66 -3.98 -6.92 3.17
CA ARG A 66 -5.32 -6.90 2.55
C ARG A 66 -5.30 -6.40 1.10
N TYR A 67 -4.43 -5.45 0.79
CA TYR A 67 -4.29 -4.91 -0.57
C TYR A 67 -3.25 -5.65 -1.43
N GLY A 68 -2.65 -6.75 -0.93
CA GLY A 68 -1.57 -7.46 -1.62
C GLY A 68 -0.27 -6.65 -1.72
N LEU A 69 -0.09 -5.69 -0.80
CA LEU A 69 1.11 -4.86 -0.70
C LEU A 69 2.06 -5.35 0.39
N GLY A 70 1.67 -6.35 1.18
CA GLY A 70 2.55 -6.96 2.19
C GLY A 70 3.91 -7.33 1.59
N SER A 71 4.98 -7.18 2.38
CA SER A 71 6.32 -7.65 2.01
C SER A 71 6.16 -9.00 1.33
N GLY A 72 6.57 -9.08 0.06
CA GLY A 72 6.17 -10.13 -0.87
C GLY A 72 6.08 -11.47 -0.17
N SER A 73 4.96 -12.17 -0.37
CA SER A 73 4.72 -13.51 0.15
C SER A 73 6.03 -14.30 0.18
N ASP A 74 6.28 -14.95 1.31
CA ASP A 74 6.97 -16.21 1.46
C ASP A 74 6.60 -17.19 0.31
N SER A 75 7.13 -16.92 -0.86
CA SER A 75 7.31 -17.81 -1.99
C SER A 75 8.80 -17.86 -2.28
N ASP A 76 9.59 -17.99 -1.21
CA ASP A 76 10.77 -18.83 -1.25
C ASP A 76 10.23 -20.27 -1.32
N GLU A 77 9.97 -20.77 -2.53
CA GLU A 77 9.90 -22.21 -2.73
C GLU A 77 11.35 -22.69 -2.63
N PRO A 78 11.74 -23.46 -1.59
CA PRO A 78 13.11 -23.94 -1.50
C PRO A 78 13.39 -24.85 -2.68
N ALA A 79 14.49 -24.58 -3.38
CA ALA A 79 15.09 -25.47 -4.36
C ALA A 79 15.06 -26.92 -3.86
N GLY A 80 14.30 -27.80 -4.52
CA GLY A 80 14.14 -29.15 -3.99
C GLY A 80 13.17 -30.10 -4.70
N SER A 81 12.98 -30.02 -6.01
CA SER A 81 12.54 -31.19 -6.77
C SER A 81 13.77 -31.98 -7.21
N SER A 82 14.33 -32.74 -6.25
CA SER A 82 15.04 -33.97 -6.59
C SER A 82 14.00 -35.04 -6.91
N SER A 83 13.90 -35.41 -8.18
CA SER A 83 14.05 -36.81 -8.62
C SER A 83 14.10 -36.90 -10.14
#